data_AF-A0A219B0E3-F1
#
_entry.id   AF-A0A219B0E3-F1
#
_cell.length_a   1.000
_cell.length_b   1.000
_cell.length_c   1.000
_cell.angle_alpha   90.00
_cell.angle_beta   90.00
_cell.angle_gamma   90.00
#
_symmetry.space_group_name_H-M   'P 1'
#
loop_
_entity.id
_entity.type
_entity.pdbx_description
1 polymer ?
#
loop_
_entity_poly.entity_id
_entity_poly.type
_entity_poly.pdbx_seq_one_letter_code
_entity_poly.pdbx_strand_id
1 'polypeptide(L)'
;MDMSAGRAAQLTAVLLVSLVATQIVYVALSASGADIDRRIIWGAETVFSLLIVAFAAGPLAHGSRFAAAWAAISGAGLLNVIQLAMGIAMFGPLFGGGQPLAPVAQTVAAAAFFILYAGKFLFGLAALLIGSAAAREGAGLTRIAGILAAISGAAALLFTTVAMAFGRSAIEAAPGASGTAAMFFLALILRFGAGPRGDASA
;
A
#
# COMPACT_ATOMS: atom_id res chain seq x y z
N MET A 1 -25.03 4.45 11.24
CA MET A 1 -24.00 5.09 12.08
C MET A 1 -23.17 5.96 11.15
N ASP A 2 -23.17 7.27 11.36
CA ASP A 2 -22.40 8.18 10.51
C ASP A 2 -20.90 7.97 10.74
N MET A 3 -20.15 7.76 9.66
CA MET A 3 -18.72 7.56 9.70
C MET A 3 -18.02 8.92 9.63
N SER A 4 -17.39 9.35 10.73
CA SER A 4 -16.58 10.57 10.70
C SER A 4 -15.28 10.34 9.92
N ALA A 5 -14.76 11.41 9.29
CA ALA A 5 -13.46 11.39 8.62
C ALA A 5 -12.33 10.88 9.53
N GLY A 6 -12.40 11.20 10.82
CA GLY A 6 -11.37 10.76 11.79
C GLY A 6 -11.40 9.29 12.08
N ARG A 7 -12.61 8.71 12.23
CA ARG A 7 -12.75 7.27 12.42
C ARG A 7 -12.31 6.52 11.16
N ALA A 8 -12.67 7.03 9.98
CA ALA A 8 -12.25 6.46 8.71
C ALA A 8 -10.73 6.48 8.52
N ALA A 9 -10.06 7.59 8.89
CA ALA A 9 -8.60 7.68 8.88
C ALA A 9 -7.93 6.68 9.83
N GLN A 10 -8.48 6.50 11.04
CA GLN A 10 -7.98 5.55 12.03
C GLN A 10 -8.14 4.10 11.57
N LEU A 11 -9.29 3.75 10.98
CA LEU A 11 -9.51 2.43 10.39
C LEU A 11 -8.55 2.16 9.22
N THR A 12 -8.35 3.16 8.36
CA THR A 12 -7.37 3.09 7.27
C THR A 12 -5.95 2.83 7.82
N ALA A 13 -5.55 3.51 8.89
CA ALA A 13 -4.26 3.30 9.54
C ALA A 13 -4.09 1.85 10.04
N VAL A 14 -5.11 1.30 10.71
CA VAL A 14 -5.09 -0.10 11.17
C VAL A 14 -4.93 -1.06 10.00
N LEU A 15 -5.69 -0.86 8.93
CA LEU A 15 -5.64 -1.73 7.75
C LEU A 15 -4.29 -1.65 7.01
N LEU A 16 -3.68 -0.46 6.94
CA LEU A 16 -2.33 -0.31 6.39
C LEU A 16 -1.29 -1.07 7.21
N VAL A 17 -1.37 -1.02 8.55
CA VAL A 17 -0.49 -1.82 9.42
C VAL A 17 -0.76 -3.31 9.23
N SER A 18 -2.02 -3.74 9.11
CA SER A 18 -2.36 -5.13 8.83
C SER A 18 -1.76 -5.61 7.51
N LEU A 19 -1.84 -4.82 6.44
CA LEU A 19 -1.18 -5.14 5.16
C LEU A 19 0.34 -5.22 5.29
N VAL A 20 0.97 -4.30 6.02
CA VAL A 20 2.42 -4.34 6.24
C VAL A 20 2.82 -5.61 6.98
N ALA A 21 2.07 -5.97 8.04
CA ALA A 21 2.34 -7.17 8.82
C ALA A 21 2.20 -8.44 7.97
N THR A 22 1.14 -8.57 7.17
CA THR A 22 0.95 -9.74 6.29
C THR A 22 2.02 -9.83 5.21
N GLN A 23 2.47 -8.69 4.65
CA GLN A 23 3.56 -8.66 3.67
C GLN A 23 4.89 -9.12 4.29
N ILE A 24 5.21 -8.69 5.50
CA ILE A 24 6.41 -9.13 6.22
C ILE A 24 6.33 -10.64 6.50
N VAL A 25 5.18 -11.13 6.98
CA VAL A 25 4.96 -12.57 7.22
C VAL A 25 5.12 -13.36 5.92
N TYR A 26 4.51 -12.91 4.83
CA TYR A 26 4.62 -13.56 3.52
C TYR A 26 6.06 -13.65 3.04
N VAL A 27 6.83 -12.56 3.14
CA VAL A 27 8.24 -12.53 2.74
C VAL A 27 9.07 -13.46 3.62
N ALA A 28 8.87 -13.43 4.95
CA ALA A 28 9.59 -14.28 5.89
C ALA A 28 9.33 -15.77 5.65
N LEU A 29 8.07 -16.16 5.45
CA LEU A 29 7.70 -17.54 5.12
C LEU A 29 8.22 -17.95 3.74
N SER A 30 8.20 -17.05 2.76
CA SER A 30 8.71 -17.35 1.41
C SER A 30 10.22 -17.58 1.45
N ALA A 31 10.94 -16.84 2.31
CA ALA A 31 12.37 -16.98 2.50
C ALA A 31 12.77 -18.26 3.27
N SER A 32 11.87 -18.85 4.07
CA SER A 32 12.14 -20.10 4.80
C SER A 32 11.96 -21.37 3.95
N GLY A 33 11.47 -21.23 2.71
CA GLY A 33 11.13 -22.37 1.85
C GLY A 33 9.86 -23.11 2.28
N ALA A 34 9.06 -22.52 3.18
CA ALA A 34 7.76 -23.09 3.55
C ALA A 34 6.83 -23.16 2.35
N ASP A 35 6.05 -24.24 2.26
CA ASP A 35 4.92 -24.30 1.32
C ASP A 35 3.76 -23.50 1.91
N ILE A 36 3.45 -22.36 1.28
CA ILE A 36 2.48 -21.39 1.78
C ILE A 36 1.23 -21.48 0.92
N ASP A 37 0.08 -21.75 1.55
CA ASP A 37 -1.20 -21.50 0.89
C ASP A 37 -1.45 -19.99 0.81
N ARG A 38 -1.02 -19.41 -0.31
CA ARG A 38 -1.08 -17.96 -0.58
C ARG A 38 -2.51 -17.43 -0.54
N ARG A 39 -3.52 -18.27 -0.71
CA ARG A 39 -4.94 -17.86 -0.70
C ARG A 39 -5.36 -17.30 0.64
N ILE A 40 -4.78 -17.78 1.75
CA ILE A 40 -5.09 -17.28 3.09
C ILE A 40 -4.58 -15.84 3.25
N ILE A 41 -3.29 -15.61 2.97
CA ILE A 41 -2.68 -14.30 3.12
C ILE A 41 -3.27 -13.32 2.11
N TRP A 42 -3.28 -13.68 0.82
CA TRP A 42 -3.78 -12.78 -0.24
C TRP A 42 -5.28 -12.54 -0.13
N GLY A 43 -6.06 -13.51 0.35
CA GLY A 43 -7.48 -13.33 0.64
C GLY A 43 -7.71 -12.28 1.71
N ALA A 44 -6.98 -12.35 2.83
CA ALA A 44 -7.04 -11.35 3.89
C ALA A 44 -6.61 -9.96 3.38
N GLU A 45 -5.49 -9.88 2.64
CA GLU A 45 -5.01 -8.64 2.05
C GLU A 45 -6.00 -8.03 1.05
N THR A 46 -6.78 -8.86 0.35
CA THR A 46 -7.82 -8.40 -0.57
C THR A 46 -8.93 -7.70 0.19
N VAL A 47 -9.39 -8.29 1.30
CA VAL A 47 -10.40 -7.68 2.17
C VAL A 47 -9.86 -6.38 2.78
N PHE A 48 -8.62 -6.37 3.27
CA PHE A 48 -8.01 -5.15 3.83
C PHE A 48 -7.92 -4.04 2.79
N SER A 49 -7.52 -4.37 1.56
CA SER A 49 -7.40 -3.43 0.46
C SER A 49 -8.77 -2.86 0.05
N LEU A 50 -9.82 -3.69 -0.01
CA LEU A 50 -11.21 -3.23 -0.24
C LEU A 50 -11.68 -2.27 0.85
N LEU A 51 -11.39 -2.58 2.12
CA LEU A 51 -11.76 -1.71 3.23
C LEU A 51 -10.96 -0.40 3.22
N ILE A 52 -9.69 -0.41 2.78
CA ILE A 52 -8.90 0.81 2.57
C ILE A 52 -9.55 1.69 1.50
N VAL A 53 -10.01 1.12 0.38
CA VAL A 53 -10.73 1.87 -0.67
C VAL A 53 -11.91 2.62 -0.05
N ALA A 54 -12.74 1.91 0.72
CA ALA A 54 -13.95 2.46 1.33
C ALA A 54 -13.64 3.52 2.40
N PHE A 55 -12.72 3.25 3.32
CA PHE A 55 -12.45 4.17 4.43
C PHE A 55 -11.60 5.38 4.01
N ALA A 56 -10.72 5.26 3.02
CA ALA A 56 -10.01 6.41 2.47
C ALA A 56 -10.94 7.41 1.75
N ALA A 57 -12.12 6.95 1.29
CA ALA A 57 -13.15 7.83 0.74
C ALA A 57 -13.81 8.73 1.80
N GLY A 58 -13.76 8.35 3.08
CA GLY A 58 -14.34 9.13 4.18
C GLY A 58 -13.75 10.54 4.29
N PRO A 59 -12.43 10.69 4.49
CA PRO A 59 -11.78 12.00 4.50
C PRO A 59 -11.94 12.80 3.20
N LEU A 60 -11.99 12.13 2.04
CA LEU A 60 -12.29 12.79 0.76
C LEU A 60 -13.67 13.44 0.75
N ALA A 61 -14.70 12.70 1.16
CA ALA A 61 -16.08 13.18 1.19
C ALA A 61 -16.29 14.33 2.19
N HIS A 62 -15.39 14.49 3.16
CA HIS A 62 -15.42 15.56 4.16
C HIS A 62 -14.47 16.73 3.84
N GLY A 63 -13.96 16.84 2.61
CA GLY A 63 -13.19 18.01 2.18
C GLY A 63 -11.77 18.12 2.76
N SER A 64 -11.15 16.99 3.12
CA SER A 64 -9.81 16.96 3.70
C SER A 64 -8.80 17.77 2.87
N ARG A 65 -7.99 18.61 3.54
CA ARG A 65 -6.86 19.35 2.93
C ARG A 65 -5.84 18.44 2.21
N PHE A 66 -5.79 17.17 2.57
CA PHE A 66 -4.97 16.14 1.93
C PHE A 66 -5.73 15.30 0.88
N ALA A 67 -6.70 15.88 0.16
CA ALA A 67 -7.54 15.15 -0.78
C ALA A 67 -6.73 14.30 -1.78
N ALA A 68 -5.67 14.83 -2.37
CA ALA A 68 -4.81 14.08 -3.29
C ALA A 68 -4.17 12.83 -2.64
N ALA A 69 -3.76 12.93 -1.37
CA ALA A 69 -3.17 11.80 -0.65
C ALA A 69 -4.23 10.72 -0.34
N TRP A 70 -5.44 11.12 0.07
CA TRP A 70 -6.53 10.16 0.31
C TRP A 70 -7.01 9.49 -0.98
N ALA A 71 -7.06 10.22 -2.09
CA ALA A 71 -7.32 9.64 -3.41
C ALA A 71 -6.25 8.63 -3.80
N ALA A 72 -4.97 8.94 -3.54
CA ALA A 72 -3.88 8.01 -3.77
C ALA A 72 -3.99 6.75 -2.88
N ILE A 73 -4.35 6.87 -1.60
CA ILE A 73 -4.58 5.71 -0.71
C ILE A 73 -5.73 4.84 -1.24
N SER A 74 -6.86 5.45 -1.63
CA SER A 74 -8.01 4.72 -2.16
C SER A 74 -7.66 4.02 -3.48
N GLY A 75 -7.02 4.73 -4.42
CA GLY A 75 -6.55 4.15 -5.68
C GLY A 75 -5.52 3.04 -5.48
N ALA A 76 -4.59 3.19 -4.53
CA ALA A 76 -3.64 2.15 -4.18
C ALA A 76 -4.34 0.89 -3.67
N GLY A 77 -5.33 1.04 -2.80
CA GLY A 77 -6.17 -0.07 -2.33
C GLY A 77 -6.86 -0.80 -3.48
N LEU A 78 -7.43 -0.06 -4.44
CA LEU A 78 -8.09 -0.65 -5.61
C LEU A 78 -7.11 -1.45 -6.48
N LEU A 79 -5.94 -0.90 -6.79
CA LEU A 79 -4.91 -1.61 -7.55
C LEU A 79 -4.44 -2.87 -6.82
N ASN A 80 -4.32 -2.81 -5.50
CA ASN A 80 -3.93 -3.95 -4.69
C ASN A 80 -4.99 -5.07 -4.73
N VAL A 81 -6.29 -4.72 -4.71
CA VAL A 81 -7.39 -5.69 -4.89
C VAL A 81 -7.27 -6.40 -6.25
N ILE A 82 -7.06 -5.64 -7.33
CA ILE A 82 -6.93 -6.21 -8.68
C ILE A 82 -5.73 -7.15 -8.74
N GLN A 83 -4.58 -6.71 -8.22
CA GLN A 83 -3.35 -7.48 -8.20
C GLN A 83 -3.49 -8.79 -7.42
N LEU A 84 -4.12 -8.75 -6.25
CA LEU A 84 -4.33 -9.94 -5.42
C LEU A 84 -5.34 -10.89 -6.06
N ALA A 85 -6.41 -10.36 -6.67
CA ALA A 85 -7.38 -11.16 -7.41
C ALA A 85 -6.72 -11.92 -8.58
N MET A 86 -5.83 -11.26 -9.33
CA MET A 86 -5.02 -11.94 -10.35
C MET A 86 -4.16 -13.05 -9.75
N GLY A 87 -3.49 -12.78 -8.64
CA GLY A 87 -2.67 -13.78 -7.94
C GLY A 87 -3.47 -15.01 -7.52
N ILE A 88 -4.64 -14.80 -6.89
CA ILE A 88 -5.51 -15.87 -6.40
C ILE A 88 -6.12 -16.68 -7.55
N ALA A 89 -6.64 -16.00 -8.57
CA ALA A 89 -7.41 -16.66 -9.64
C ALA A 89 -6.53 -17.28 -10.74
N MET A 90 -5.39 -16.65 -11.06
CA MET A 90 -4.64 -16.99 -12.28
C MET A 90 -3.35 -17.76 -12.00
N PHE A 91 -2.63 -17.49 -10.90
CA PHE A 91 -1.29 -18.07 -10.73
C PHE A 91 -1.32 -19.59 -10.58
N GLY A 92 -2.23 -20.15 -9.78
CA GLY A 92 -2.33 -21.60 -9.59
C GLY A 92 -2.48 -22.37 -10.91
N PRO A 93 -3.53 -22.08 -11.72
CA PRO A 93 -3.71 -22.72 -13.02
C PRO A 93 -2.55 -22.49 -14.00
N LEU A 94 -2.01 -21.26 -14.06
CA LEU A 94 -0.96 -20.91 -15.03
C LEU A 94 0.38 -21.57 -14.71
N PHE A 95 0.82 -21.53 -13.45
CA PHE A 95 2.09 -22.16 -13.04
C PHE A 95 1.97 -23.69 -12.92
N GLY A 96 0.77 -24.20 -12.60
CA GLY A 96 0.50 -25.64 -12.57
C GLY A 96 0.42 -26.29 -13.95
N GLY A 97 0.13 -25.53 -15.01
CA GLY A 97 0.03 -26.02 -16.39
C GLY A 97 1.37 -26.34 -17.07
N GLY A 98 2.50 -26.15 -16.38
CA GLY A 98 3.82 -26.55 -16.86
C GLY A 98 4.35 -25.72 -18.04
N GLN A 99 5.32 -26.28 -18.77
CA GLN A 99 6.02 -25.59 -19.87
C GLN A 99 5.11 -24.93 -20.91
N PRO A 100 4.00 -25.55 -21.37
CA PRO A 100 3.15 -24.94 -22.39
C PRO A 100 2.57 -23.58 -21.98
N LEU A 101 2.28 -23.39 -20.68
CA LEU A 101 1.73 -22.13 -20.16
C LEU A 101 2.79 -21.20 -19.60
N ALA A 102 4.06 -21.60 -19.56
CA ALA A 102 5.13 -20.81 -18.93
C ALA A 102 5.26 -19.38 -19.47
N PRO A 103 5.18 -19.11 -20.79
CA PRO A 103 5.22 -17.74 -21.31
C PRO A 103 4.04 -16.89 -20.79
N VAL A 104 2.83 -17.45 -20.81
CA VAL A 104 1.62 -16.76 -20.35
C VAL A 104 1.67 -16.52 -18.84
N ALA A 105 2.11 -17.52 -18.06
CA ALA A 105 2.30 -17.42 -16.63
C ALA A 105 3.24 -16.26 -16.26
N GLN A 106 4.36 -16.14 -16.99
CA GLN A 106 5.33 -15.06 -16.78
C GLN A 106 4.76 -13.70 -17.17
N THR A 107 4.03 -13.58 -18.29
CA THR A 107 3.38 -12.33 -18.70
C THR A 107 2.34 -11.88 -17.67
N VAL A 108 1.49 -12.78 -17.19
CA VAL A 108 0.47 -12.47 -16.17
C VAL A 108 1.13 -12.08 -14.85
N ALA A 109 2.21 -12.77 -14.45
CA ALA A 109 2.96 -12.39 -13.26
C ALA A 109 3.59 -11.00 -13.41
N ALA A 110 4.18 -10.68 -14.56
CA ALA A 110 4.74 -9.37 -14.83
C ALA A 110 3.67 -8.26 -14.75
N ALA A 111 2.48 -8.50 -15.33
CA ALA A 111 1.34 -7.58 -15.23
C ALA A 111 0.90 -7.39 -13.76
N ALA A 112 0.77 -8.47 -12.99
CA ALA A 112 0.44 -8.38 -11.57
C ALA A 112 1.48 -7.57 -10.78
N PHE A 113 2.79 -7.74 -11.07
CA PHE A 113 3.83 -6.93 -10.42
C PHE A 113 3.81 -5.47 -10.85
N PHE A 114 3.50 -5.17 -12.11
CA PHE A 114 3.30 -3.79 -12.54
C PHE A 114 2.19 -3.11 -11.74
N ILE A 115 1.05 -3.79 -11.56
CA ILE A 115 -0.08 -3.27 -10.76
C ILE A 115 0.31 -3.12 -9.29
N LEU A 116 1.07 -4.08 -8.72
CA LEU A 116 1.63 -3.96 -7.38
C LEU A 116 2.48 -2.69 -7.25
N TYR A 117 3.38 -2.44 -8.22
CA TYR A 117 4.25 -1.28 -8.20
C TYR A 117 3.47 0.03 -8.35
N ALA A 118 2.45 0.07 -9.20
CA ALA A 118 1.56 1.22 -9.29
C ALA A 118 0.79 1.49 -7.97
N GLY A 119 0.33 0.44 -7.29
CA GLY A 119 -0.25 0.57 -5.95
C GLY A 119 0.74 1.11 -4.92
N LYS A 120 1.96 0.56 -4.89
CA LYS A 120 3.06 1.00 -4.01
C LYS A 120 3.51 2.43 -4.33
N PHE A 121 3.49 2.85 -5.59
CA PHE A 121 3.72 4.22 -6.03
C PHE A 121 2.70 5.16 -5.39
N LEU A 122 1.41 4.83 -5.47
CA LEU A 122 0.34 5.66 -4.91
C LEU A 122 0.38 5.73 -3.37
N PHE A 123 0.67 4.62 -2.68
CA PHE A 123 0.94 4.67 -1.25
C PHE A 123 2.17 5.53 -0.92
N GLY A 124 3.21 5.46 -1.75
CA GLY A 124 4.41 6.31 -1.65
C GLY A 124 4.08 7.80 -1.82
N LEU A 125 3.24 8.14 -2.80
CA LEU A 125 2.77 9.52 -3.01
C LEU A 125 2.00 10.03 -1.79
N ALA A 126 1.08 9.23 -1.25
CA ALA A 126 0.33 9.61 -0.05
C ALA A 126 1.26 9.82 1.17
N ALA A 127 2.23 8.92 1.36
CA ALA A 127 3.23 9.03 2.42
C ALA A 127 4.10 10.28 2.24
N LEU A 128 4.48 10.62 1.00
CA LEU A 128 5.23 11.83 0.71
C LEU A 128 4.44 13.10 1.04
N LEU A 129 3.19 13.20 0.59
CA LEU A 129 2.36 14.38 0.78
C LEU A 129 2.02 14.61 2.26
N ILE A 130 1.45 13.60 2.92
CA ILE A 130 1.06 13.69 4.35
C ILE A 130 2.31 13.73 5.24
N GLY A 131 3.35 12.95 4.92
CA GLY A 131 4.61 12.92 5.65
C GLY A 131 5.35 14.25 5.61
N SER A 132 5.40 14.92 4.46
CA SER A 132 6.03 16.25 4.34
C SER A 132 5.33 17.30 5.20
N ALA A 133 3.99 17.28 5.24
CA ALA A 133 3.23 18.16 6.11
C ALA A 133 3.49 17.85 7.60
N ALA A 134 3.41 16.57 7.99
CA ALA A 134 3.67 16.12 9.36
C ALA A 134 5.12 16.41 9.82
N ALA A 135 6.11 16.36 8.93
CA ALA A 135 7.49 16.72 9.24
C ALA A 135 7.64 18.21 9.55
N ARG A 136 6.92 19.08 8.84
CA ARG A 136 6.97 20.54 9.01
C ARG A 136 6.17 20.99 10.23
N GLU A 137 4.93 20.54 10.32
CA GLU A 137 3.91 21.02 11.27
C GLU A 137 3.88 20.21 12.57
N GLY A 138 4.30 18.94 12.54
CA GLY A 138 4.25 18.05 13.69
C GLY A 138 5.36 18.26 14.71
N ALA A 139 5.21 17.63 15.87
CA ALA A 139 6.21 17.58 16.93
C ALA A 139 6.46 16.13 17.39
N GLY A 140 7.60 15.89 18.03
CA GLY A 140 7.96 14.59 18.61
C GLY A 140 7.86 13.43 17.62
N LEU A 141 7.15 12.37 18.01
CA LEU A 141 6.97 11.15 17.21
C LEU A 141 6.27 11.41 15.87
N THR A 142 5.32 12.35 15.82
CA THR A 142 4.62 12.70 14.58
C THR A 142 5.56 13.32 13.56
N ARG A 143 6.48 14.19 13.99
CA ARG A 143 7.52 14.76 13.11
C ARG A 143 8.46 13.68 12.59
N ILE A 144 8.93 12.79 13.47
CA ILE A 144 9.84 11.71 13.09
C ILE A 144 9.16 10.77 12.09
N ALA A 145 7.94 10.33 12.36
CA ALA A 145 7.15 9.53 11.44
C ALA A 145 6.90 10.26 10.11
N GLY A 146 6.65 11.58 10.16
CA GLY A 146 6.54 12.46 8.99
C GLY A 146 7.77 12.41 8.08
N ILE A 147 8.96 12.59 8.66
CA ILE A 147 10.23 12.54 7.92
C ILE A 147 10.43 11.16 7.30
N LEU A 148 10.23 10.10 8.08
CA LEU A 148 10.42 8.72 7.61
C LEU A 148 9.41 8.35 6.51
N ALA A 149 8.16 8.78 6.63
CA ALA A 149 7.14 8.61 5.59
C ALA A 149 7.51 9.37 4.31
N ALA A 150 8.04 10.59 4.42
CA ALA A 150 8.44 11.38 3.26
C ALA A 150 9.62 10.72 2.52
N ILE A 151 10.64 10.27 3.24
CA ILE A 151 11.82 9.61 2.66
C ILE A 151 11.43 8.28 2.01
N SER A 152 10.71 7.42 2.74
CA SER A 152 10.26 6.13 2.21
C SER A 152 9.27 6.30 1.05
N GLY A 153 8.41 7.32 1.11
CA GLY A 153 7.51 7.69 0.02
C GLY A 153 8.25 8.10 -1.25
N ALA A 154 9.24 8.99 -1.13
CA ALA A 154 10.08 9.38 -2.27
C ALA A 154 10.86 8.19 -2.86
N ALA A 155 11.41 7.32 -2.01
CA ALA A 155 12.06 6.09 -2.44
C ALA A 155 11.08 5.12 -3.13
N ALA A 156 9.84 5.01 -2.65
CA ALA A 156 8.79 4.22 -3.27
C ALA A 156 8.46 4.76 -4.66
N LEU A 157 8.28 6.08 -4.82
CA LEU A 157 8.04 6.69 -6.13
C LEU A 157 9.19 6.37 -7.11
N LEU A 158 10.44 6.55 -6.69
CA LEU A 158 11.60 6.29 -7.53
C LEU A 158 11.68 4.82 -7.94
N PHE A 159 11.71 3.91 -6.97
CA PHE A 159 11.91 2.48 -7.25
C PHE A 159 10.73 1.87 -7.99
N THR A 160 9.49 2.22 -7.66
CA THR A 160 8.34 1.69 -8.41
C THR A 160 8.31 2.21 -9.85
N THR A 161 8.70 3.46 -10.09
CA THR A 161 8.81 4.02 -11.45
C THR A 161 9.85 3.27 -12.28
N VAL A 162 11.04 3.04 -11.72
CA VAL A 162 12.10 2.27 -12.40
C VAL A 162 11.65 0.84 -12.67
N ALA A 163 10.98 0.19 -11.71
CA ALA A 163 10.49 -1.19 -11.88
C ALA A 163 9.36 -1.29 -12.90
N MET A 164 8.49 -0.29 -13.00
CA MET A 164 7.46 -0.23 -14.03
C MET A 164 8.05 0.01 -15.43
N ALA A 165 9.13 0.79 -15.54
CA ALA A 165 9.78 1.08 -16.82
C ALA A 165 10.66 -0.07 -17.35
N PHE A 166 11.43 -0.71 -16.47
CA PHE A 166 12.45 -1.70 -16.85
C PHE A 166 12.15 -3.13 -16.41
N GLY A 167 11.01 -3.33 -15.74
CA GLY A 167 10.65 -4.62 -15.17
C GLY A 167 11.39 -4.95 -13.87
N ARG A 168 11.06 -6.10 -13.29
CA ARG A 168 11.51 -6.52 -11.95
C ARG A 168 13.03 -6.73 -11.84
N SER A 169 13.71 -7.13 -12.92
CA SER A 169 15.13 -7.50 -12.89
C SER A 169 16.08 -6.33 -12.64
N ALA A 170 15.62 -5.08 -12.73
CA ALA A 170 16.48 -3.91 -12.58
C ALA A 170 16.81 -3.57 -11.12
N ILE A 171 15.89 -3.81 -10.17
CA ILE A 171 15.99 -3.34 -8.77
C ILE A 171 15.30 -4.27 -7.74
N GLU A 172 14.92 -5.48 -8.17
CA GLU A 172 14.41 -6.59 -7.36
C GLU A 172 13.42 -6.19 -6.25
N ALA A 173 13.87 -6.28 -4.98
CA ALA A 173 13.05 -6.10 -3.78
C ALA A 173 12.85 -4.64 -3.38
N ALA A 174 13.64 -3.70 -3.91
CA ALA A 174 13.63 -2.31 -3.52
C ALA A 174 12.25 -1.62 -3.68
N PRO A 175 11.49 -1.81 -4.79
CA PRO A 175 10.15 -1.22 -4.94
C PRO A 175 9.15 -1.72 -3.90
N GLY A 176 9.22 -3.01 -3.56
CA GLY A 176 8.34 -3.62 -2.57
C GLY A 176 8.64 -3.10 -1.18
N ALA A 177 9.91 -3.14 -0.78
CA ALA A 177 10.36 -2.74 0.55
C ALA A 177 10.10 -1.25 0.83
N SER A 178 10.43 -0.36 -0.10
CA SER A 178 10.22 1.08 0.06
C SER A 178 8.73 1.43 0.17
N GLY A 179 7.88 0.83 -0.65
CA GLY A 179 6.44 1.04 -0.56
C GLY A 179 5.82 0.45 0.71
N THR A 180 6.32 -0.68 1.21
CA THR A 180 5.90 -1.22 2.53
C THR A 180 6.31 -0.30 3.68
N ALA A 181 7.52 0.25 3.64
CA ALA A 181 7.97 1.24 4.63
C ALA A 181 7.11 2.52 4.58
N ALA A 182 6.80 3.01 3.37
CA ALA A 182 5.94 4.17 3.18
C ALA A 182 4.54 3.95 3.78
N MET A 183 3.93 2.78 3.54
CA MET A 183 2.65 2.41 4.14
C MET A 183 2.70 2.40 5.67
N PHE A 184 3.76 1.82 6.24
CA PHE A 184 3.92 1.73 7.69
C PHE A 184 4.01 3.11 8.33
N PHE A 185 4.91 3.97 7.85
CA PHE A 185 5.06 5.31 8.43
C PHE A 185 3.86 6.21 8.16
N LEU A 186 3.22 6.09 6.99
CA LEU A 186 1.94 6.74 6.72
C LEU A 186 0.88 6.34 7.75
N ALA A 187 0.77 5.04 8.06
CA ALA A 187 -0.18 4.56 9.06
C ALA A 187 0.11 5.13 10.46
N LEU A 188 1.38 5.27 10.86
CA LEU A 188 1.74 5.93 12.12
C LEU A 188 1.28 7.39 12.13
N ILE A 189 1.45 8.13 11.04
CA ILE A 189 0.98 9.52 10.96
C ILE A 189 -0.54 9.59 11.01
N LEU A 190 -1.27 8.70 10.33
CA LEU A 190 -2.72 8.67 10.40
C LEU A 190 -3.23 8.30 11.80
N ARG A 191 -2.48 7.47 12.53
CA ARG A 191 -2.78 7.08 13.91
C ARG A 191 -2.52 8.22 14.90
N PHE A 192 -1.40 8.92 14.79
CA PHE A 192 -0.89 9.85 15.80
C PHE A 192 -0.97 11.34 15.42
N GLY A 193 -1.06 11.66 14.13
CA GLY A 193 -0.64 12.97 13.60
C GLY A 193 -1.69 13.80 12.86
N ALA A 194 -2.84 13.27 12.44
CA ALA A 194 -3.82 14.07 11.68
C ALA A 194 -5.23 13.44 11.70
N GLY A 195 -5.81 13.26 12.89
CA GLY A 195 -7.26 13.15 12.98
C GLY A 195 -7.90 14.54 12.78
N PRO A 196 -9.14 14.65 12.29
CA PRO A 196 -9.88 15.91 12.04
C PRO A 196 -10.17 16.76 13.28
N ARG A 197 -9.44 16.56 14.38
CA ARG A 197 -9.43 17.49 15.51
C ARG A 197 -8.90 18.88 15.13
N GLY A 198 -8.23 19.03 13.98
CA GLY A 198 -7.81 20.31 13.41
C GLY A 198 -8.74 20.89 12.34
N ASP A 199 -9.73 20.14 11.86
CA ASP A 199 -10.61 20.58 10.76
C ASP A 199 -11.92 21.21 11.28
N ALA A 200 -12.09 21.31 12.61
CA ALA A 200 -13.26 21.91 13.26
C ALA A 200 -13.03 23.37 13.72
N SER A 201 -11.92 24.01 13.30
CA SER A 201 -11.56 25.37 13.74
C SER A 201 -11.04 26.28 12.63
N ALA A 202 -11.53 26.11 11.40
CA ALA A 202 -11.38 27.10 10.33
C ALA A 202 -12.74 27.38 9.70
#